data_AF-A0A2X1NDD0-F1
#
_entry.id   AF-A0A2X1NDD0-F1
#
_cell.length_a   1.000
_cell.length_b   1.000
_cell.length_c   1.000
_cell.angle_alpha   90.00
_cell.angle_beta   90.00
_cell.angle_gamma   90.00
#
_symmetry.space_group_name_H-M   'P 1'
#
loop_
_entity.id
_entity.type
_entity.pdbx_description
1 polymer ?
#
loop_
_entity_poly.entity_id
_entity_poly.type
_entity_poly.pdbx_seq_one_letter_code
_entity_poly.pdbx_strand_id
1 'polypeptide(L)'
;MIDRVPATIGAMAVSRFTKTLKENNMSPEVCLGTHIKTRELWLTEKQAFRTIKNPASVPSRELFETFPINCYHGGRNECFMMGVTPSDHWYDYDLAGAYTTGLLDILIPDYGNIRLSKIRTITVGM
;
A
#
# COMPACT_ATOMS: atom_id res chain seq x y z
N MET A 1 13.36 26.99 -3.46
CA MET A 1 11.95 27.43 -3.37
C MET A 1 11.11 26.33 -4.00
N ILE A 2 9.99 25.91 -3.41
CA ILE A 2 9.11 24.89 -4.03
C ILE A 2 8.23 25.63 -5.06
N ASP A 3 8.41 25.36 -6.35
CA ASP A 3 7.70 26.07 -7.43
C ASP A 3 6.19 25.82 -7.46
N ARG A 4 5.72 24.74 -6.81
CA ARG A 4 4.29 24.44 -6.68
C ARG A 4 4.02 23.57 -5.45
N VAL A 5 3.13 24.03 -4.58
CA VAL A 5 2.66 23.23 -3.45
C VAL A 5 1.76 22.10 -3.97
N PRO A 6 1.96 20.85 -3.53
CA PRO A 6 1.09 19.73 -3.91
C PRO A 6 -0.37 20.04 -3.53
N ALA A 7 -1.31 19.70 -4.42
CA ALA A 7 -2.74 19.95 -4.18
C ALA A 7 -3.30 19.16 -3.00
N THR A 8 -2.68 18.03 -2.64
CA THR A 8 -3.06 17.17 -1.52
C THR A 8 -1.84 16.64 -0.79
N ILE A 9 -2.01 16.26 0.48
CA ILE A 9 -0.99 15.56 1.26
C ILE A 9 -0.59 14.25 0.57
N GLY A 10 -1.54 13.56 -0.08
CA GLY A 10 -1.26 12.37 -0.89
C GLY A 10 -0.33 12.65 -2.07
N ALA A 11 -0.56 13.74 -2.81
CA ALA A 11 0.32 14.14 -3.90
C ALA A 11 1.75 14.48 -3.42
N MET A 12 1.85 15.10 -2.23
CA MET A 12 3.14 15.34 -1.58
C MET A 12 3.85 14.02 -1.24
N ALA A 13 3.13 13.06 -0.65
CA ALA A 13 3.66 11.76 -0.28
C ALA A 13 4.14 10.96 -1.50
N VAL A 14 3.37 10.92 -2.59
CA VAL A 14 3.75 10.25 -3.85
C VAL A 14 5.00 10.90 -4.46
N SER A 15 5.07 12.24 -4.46
CA SER A 15 6.25 12.97 -4.94
C SER A 15 7.49 12.63 -4.12
N ARG A 16 7.35 12.63 -2.79
CA ARG A 16 8.44 12.25 -1.87
C ARG A 16 8.88 10.80 -2.10
N PHE A 17 7.94 9.87 -2.16
CA PHE A 17 8.19 8.45 -2.43
C PHE A 17 8.96 8.24 -3.74
N THR A 18 8.47 8.83 -4.84
CA THR A 18 9.11 8.71 -6.16
C THR A 18 10.52 9.31 -6.15
N LYS A 19 10.72 10.44 -5.46
CA LYS A 19 12.05 11.04 -5.29
C LYS A 19 12.98 10.11 -4.51
N THR A 20 12.51 9.54 -3.40
CA THR A 20 13.30 8.61 -2.57
C THR A 20 13.69 7.35 -3.35
N LEU A 21 12.81 6.80 -4.20
CA LEU A 21 13.17 5.66 -5.05
C LEU A 21 14.30 6.01 -6.02
N LYS A 22 14.22 7.18 -6.68
CA LYS A 22 15.27 7.65 -7.60
C LYS A 22 16.60 7.85 -6.89
N GLU A 23 16.59 8.48 -5.71
CA GLU A 23 17.80 8.72 -4.91
C GLU A 23 18.47 7.41 -4.44
N ASN A 24 17.70 6.35 -4.25
CA ASN A 24 18.19 5.03 -3.83
C ASN A 24 18.37 4.03 -4.98
N ASN A 25 18.26 4.45 -6.25
CA ASN A 25 18.33 3.58 -7.43
C ASN A 25 17.34 2.39 -7.39
N MET A 26 16.15 2.60 -6.84
CA MET A 26 15.10 1.59 -6.74
C MET A 26 14.04 1.77 -7.83
N SER A 27 13.53 0.65 -8.35
CA SER A 27 12.44 0.65 -9.33
C SER A 27 11.08 0.68 -8.63
N PRO A 28 10.17 1.62 -9.01
CA PRO A 28 8.79 1.63 -8.54
C PRO A 28 8.06 0.32 -8.84
N GLU A 29 8.37 -0.32 -9.96
CA GLU A 29 7.77 -1.58 -10.40
C GLU A 29 8.11 -2.71 -9.42
N VAL A 30 9.36 -2.78 -8.94
CA VAL A 30 9.77 -3.74 -7.92
C VAL A 30 9.05 -3.47 -6.60
N CYS A 31 9.03 -2.22 -6.14
CA CYS A 31 8.41 -1.85 -4.85
C CYS A 31 6.91 -2.12 -4.81
N LEU A 32 6.23 -1.96 -5.94
CA LEU A 32 4.79 -2.13 -6.06
C LEU A 32 4.40 -3.51 -6.61
N GLY A 33 5.34 -4.38 -6.98
CA GLY A 33 5.02 -5.67 -7.60
C GLY A 33 4.27 -5.51 -8.92
N THR A 34 4.75 -4.63 -9.80
CA THR A 34 4.21 -4.41 -11.14
C THR A 34 5.26 -4.70 -12.22
N HIS A 35 4.81 -4.80 -13.47
CA HIS A 35 5.65 -4.90 -14.65
C HIS A 35 4.99 -4.20 -15.83
N ILE A 36 5.75 -3.86 -16.86
CA ILE A 36 5.20 -3.26 -18.08
C ILE A 36 4.72 -4.38 -19.01
N LYS A 37 3.41 -4.46 -19.20
CA LYS A 37 2.79 -5.35 -20.20
C LYS A 37 2.68 -4.60 -21.52
N THR A 38 3.33 -5.14 -22.55
CA THR A 38 3.28 -4.60 -23.92
C THR A 38 2.24 -5.38 -24.71
N ARG A 39 1.33 -4.67 -25.39
CA ARG A 39 0.36 -5.26 -26.31
C ARG A 39 0.28 -4.45 -27.59
N GLU A 40 0.02 -5.12 -28.70
CA GLU A 40 -0.24 -4.46 -29.98
C GLU A 40 -1.74 -4.36 -30.20
N LEU A 41 -2.19 -3.16 -30.55
CA LEU A 41 -3.58 -2.88 -30.85
C LEU A 41 -3.68 -2.49 -32.32
N TRP A 42 -4.52 -3.20 -33.07
CA TRP A 42 -4.83 -2.83 -34.45
C TRP A 42 -5.72 -1.60 -34.47
N LEU A 43 -5.29 -0.54 -35.15
CA LEU A 43 -6.08 0.67 -35.36
C LEU A 43 -6.71 0.62 -36.75
N THR A 44 -8.00 0.29 -36.81
CA THR A 44 -8.76 0.17 -38.05
C THR A 44 -8.71 1.45 -38.90
N GLU A 45 -8.77 2.63 -38.28
CA GLU A 45 -8.71 3.93 -38.98
C GLU A 45 -7.37 4.17 -39.68
N LYS A 46 -6.28 3.67 -39.10
CA LYS A 46 -4.92 3.89 -39.61
C LYS A 46 -4.36 2.70 -40.38
N GLN A 47 -5.12 1.59 -40.44
CA GLN A 47 -4.70 0.30 -41.00
C GLN A 47 -3.29 -0.09 -40.50
N ALA A 48 -3.04 0.11 -39.20
CA ALA A 48 -1.71 -0.05 -38.62
C ALA A 48 -1.78 -0.57 -37.18
N PHE A 49 -0.72 -1.25 -36.74
CA PHE A 49 -0.55 -1.64 -35.35
C PHE A 49 -0.02 -0.47 -34.51
N ARG A 50 -0.54 -0.34 -33.30
CA ARG A 50 -0.03 0.54 -32.26
C ARG A 50 0.38 -0.28 -31.05
N THR A 51 1.66 -0.20 -30.70
CA THR A 51 2.16 -0.77 -29.45
C THR A 51 1.73 0.09 -28.26
N ILE A 52 1.12 -0.54 -27.26
CA ILE A 52 0.70 0.09 -26.00
C ILE A 52 1.45 -0.61 -24.86
N LYS A 53 2.01 0.20 -23.96
CA LYS A 53 2.70 -0.25 -22.75
C LYS A 53 1.89 0.20 -21.55
N ASN A 54 1.38 -0.77 -20.79
CA ASN A 54 0.60 -0.50 -19.58
C ASN A 54 1.26 -1.17 -18.37
N PRO A 55 1.29 -0.53 -17.20
CA PRO A 55 1.65 -1.21 -15.96
C PRO A 55 0.60 -2.29 -15.65
N ALA A 56 1.06 -3.46 -15.23
CA ALA A 56 0.24 -4.58 -14.79
C ALA A 56 0.85 -5.20 -13.52
N SER A 57 0.02 -5.74 -12.63
CA SER A 57 0.49 -6.47 -11.45
C SER A 57 1.30 -7.70 -11.87
N VAL A 58 2.32 -8.08 -11.11
CA VAL A 58 2.96 -9.40 -11.29
C VAL A 58 1.95 -10.52 -10.99
N PRO A 59 2.04 -11.70 -11.64
CA PRO A 59 1.00 -12.73 -11.52
C PRO A 59 0.69 -13.16 -10.09
N SER A 60 1.70 -13.25 -9.23
CA SER A 60 1.52 -13.58 -7.81
C SER A 60 0.76 -12.50 -7.05
N ARG A 61 1.04 -11.21 -7.29
CA ARG A 61 0.26 -10.10 -6.73
C ARG A 61 -1.19 -10.20 -7.19
N GLU A 62 -1.41 -10.37 -8.49
CA GLU A 62 -2.76 -10.45 -9.09
C GLU A 62 -3.61 -11.57 -8.44
N LEU A 63 -3.02 -12.74 -8.16
CA LEU A 63 -3.71 -13.86 -7.52
C LEU A 63 -4.11 -13.59 -6.07
N PHE A 64 -3.31 -12.83 -5.31
CA PHE A 64 -3.49 -12.68 -3.87
C PHE A 64 -3.99 -11.29 -3.43
N GLU A 65 -4.03 -10.30 -4.33
CA GLU A 65 -4.29 -8.89 -4.02
C GLU A 65 -5.67 -8.62 -3.42
N THR A 66 -6.68 -9.43 -3.74
CA THR A 66 -8.03 -9.28 -3.16
C THR A 66 -8.04 -9.41 -1.64
N PHE A 67 -7.21 -10.31 -1.08
CA PHE A 67 -7.15 -10.52 0.36
C PHE A 67 -6.67 -9.29 1.15
N PRO A 68 -5.48 -8.71 0.90
CA PRO A 68 -5.03 -7.51 1.61
C PRO A 68 -5.92 -6.30 1.34
N ILE A 69 -6.55 -6.19 0.16
CA ILE A 69 -7.55 -5.14 -0.10
C ILE A 69 -8.72 -5.25 0.88
N ASN A 70 -9.25 -6.46 1.09
CA ASN A 70 -10.35 -6.67 2.03
C ASN A 70 -9.95 -6.43 3.49
N CYS A 71 -8.66 -6.54 3.81
CA CYS A 71 -8.12 -6.23 5.14
C CYS A 71 -7.67 -4.78 5.31
N TYR A 72 -7.76 -3.95 4.26
CA TYR A 72 -7.34 -2.55 4.32
C TYR A 72 -8.40 -1.71 5.05
N HIS A 73 -8.24 -1.59 6.36
CA HIS A 73 -9.10 -0.80 7.22
C HIS A 73 -8.42 0.52 7.61
N GLY A 74 -9.22 1.56 7.85
CA GLY A 74 -8.74 2.87 8.29
C GLY A 74 -8.33 2.89 9.76
N GLY A 75 -8.12 4.10 10.28
CA GLY A 75 -7.77 4.33 11.68
C GLY A 75 -8.87 3.83 12.62
N ARG A 76 -8.45 3.22 13.74
CA ARG A 76 -9.33 2.86 14.85
C ARG A 76 -9.36 4.02 15.84
N ASN A 77 -10.55 4.49 16.19
CA ASN A 77 -10.76 5.46 17.25
C ASN A 77 -11.20 4.69 18.50
N GLU A 78 -10.34 4.57 19.51
CA GLU A 78 -10.61 3.73 20.69
C GLU A 78 -10.77 4.51 22.00
N CYS A 79 -10.72 5.85 21.99
CA CYS A 79 -10.89 6.68 23.18
C CYS A 79 -12.32 7.20 23.31
N PHE A 80 -13.25 6.35 23.78
CA PHE A 80 -14.61 6.79 24.07
C PHE A 80 -15.11 6.29 25.43
N MET A 81 -15.73 7.22 26.17
CA MET A 81 -16.47 6.97 27.40
C MET A 81 -17.89 7.48 27.18
N MET A 82 -18.90 6.65 27.45
CA MET A 82 -20.30 7.01 27.26
C MET A 82 -21.02 7.06 28.61
N GLY A 83 -21.87 8.06 28.82
CA GLY A 83 -22.64 8.25 30.06
C GLY A 83 -21.96 9.17 31.08
N VAL A 84 -22.37 9.07 32.35
CA VAL A 84 -21.79 9.88 33.44
C VAL A 84 -20.40 9.34 33.76
N THR A 85 -19.37 10.08 33.39
CA THR A 85 -17.97 9.76 33.68
C THR A 85 -17.64 10.09 35.14
N PRO A 86 -16.99 9.18 35.90
CA PRO A 86 -16.49 9.48 37.23
C PRO A 86 -15.50 10.65 37.23
N SER A 87 -15.51 11.42 38.31
CA SER A 87 -14.49 12.44 38.55
C SER A 87 -13.18 11.76 38.97
N ASP A 88 -12.22 11.71 38.06
CA ASP A 88 -10.89 11.11 38.29
C ASP A 88 -9.84 11.74 37.36
N HIS A 89 -8.58 11.32 37.48
CA HIS A 89 -7.50 11.70 36.58
C HIS A 89 -7.47 10.78 35.36
N TRP A 90 -7.65 11.36 34.18
CA TRP A 90 -7.65 10.65 32.91
C TRP A 90 -6.40 11.01 32.11
N TYR A 91 -5.79 10.02 31.49
CA TYR A 91 -4.65 10.19 30.59
C TYR A 91 -5.08 9.77 29.18
N ASP A 92 -4.94 10.68 28.22
CA ASP A 92 -5.18 10.41 26.80
C ASP A 92 -3.83 10.35 26.08
N TYR A 93 -3.38 9.13 25.80
CA TYR A 93 -2.11 8.89 25.14
C TYR A 93 -2.33 8.77 23.63
N ASP A 94 -1.67 9.63 22.87
CA ASP A 94 -1.67 9.58 21.41
C ASP A 94 -0.26 9.34 20.86
N LEU A 95 -0.19 8.67 19.72
CA LEU A 95 1.06 8.42 19.00
C LEU A 95 1.40 9.63 18.14
N ALA A 96 2.61 10.16 18.31
CA ALA A 96 3.17 11.15 17.39
C ALA A 96 3.42 10.50 16.01
N GLY A 97 2.44 10.57 15.12
CA GLY A 97 2.51 10.01 13.77
C GLY A 97 2.33 8.49 13.75
N ALA A 98 1.13 8.01 14.09
CA ALA A 98 0.78 6.58 14.08
C ALA A 98 1.11 5.87 12.75
N TYR A 99 0.67 6.43 11.63
CA TYR A 99 0.90 5.81 10.30
C TYR A 99 2.37 5.83 9.90
N THR A 100 3.07 6.94 10.10
CA THR A 100 4.49 7.03 9.74
C THR A 100 5.33 6.08 10.57
N THR A 101 5.00 5.90 11.85
CA THR A 101 5.67 4.95 12.74
C THR A 101 5.37 3.51 12.31
N GLY A 102 4.10 3.17 12.06
CA GLY A 102 3.72 1.83 11.59
C GLY A 102 4.34 1.47 10.23
N LEU A 103 4.45 2.45 9.32
CA LEU A 103 5.07 2.24 8.01
C LEU A 103 6.58 1.91 8.08
N LEU A 104 7.28 2.22 9.18
CA LEU A 104 8.68 1.82 9.36
C LEU A 104 8.83 0.29 9.48
N ASP A 105 7.79 -0.40 9.93
CA ASP A 105 7.79 -1.86 10.10
C ASP A 105 7.21 -2.59 8.86
N ILE A 106 6.63 -1.83 7.92
CA ILE A 106 6.09 -2.38 6.67
C ILE A 106 7.19 -2.35 5.60
N LEU A 107 7.83 -3.49 5.41
CA LEU A 107 8.84 -3.68 4.36
C LEU A 107 8.22 -3.92 2.98
N ILE A 108 9.03 -3.80 1.93
CA ILE A 108 8.64 -4.13 0.56
C ILE A 108 8.26 -5.62 0.52
N PRO A 109 7.05 -5.98 0.08
CA PRO A 109 6.65 -7.38 -0.04
C PRO A 109 7.50 -8.15 -1.05
N ASP A 110 7.92 -9.36 -0.67
CA ASP A 110 8.52 -10.29 -1.63
C ASP A 110 7.42 -10.96 -2.46
N TYR A 111 7.05 -10.30 -3.55
CA TYR A 111 6.03 -10.79 -4.47
C TYR A 111 6.39 -12.14 -5.10
N GLY A 112 7.66 -12.55 -5.13
CA GLY A 112 8.10 -13.83 -5.69
C GLY A 112 7.82 -15.03 -4.78
N ASN A 113 7.71 -14.81 -3.47
CA ASN A 113 7.61 -15.87 -2.46
C ASN A 113 6.29 -15.84 -1.65
N ILE A 114 5.22 -15.29 -2.24
CA ILE A 114 3.89 -15.32 -1.64
C ILE A 114 3.40 -16.77 -1.55
N ARG A 115 2.96 -17.17 -0.36
CA ARG A 115 2.45 -18.53 -0.08
C ARG A 115 1.40 -18.48 1.00
N LEU A 116 0.44 -19.40 0.93
CA LEU A 116 -0.50 -19.63 2.01
C LEU A 116 0.26 -20.19 3.21
N SER A 117 -0.01 -19.64 4.40
CA SER A 117 0.55 -20.19 5.62
C SER A 117 -0.01 -21.60 5.85
N LYS A 118 0.84 -22.51 6.35
CA LYS A 118 0.37 -23.85 6.72
C LYS A 118 -0.56 -23.70 7.92
N ILE A 119 -1.72 -24.37 7.88
CA ILE A 119 -2.57 -24.52 9.05
C ILE A 119 -1.73 -25.22 10.12
N ARG A 120 -1.42 -24.51 11.20
CA ARG A 120 -1.04 -25.16 12.45
C ARG A 120 -2.35 -25.66 13.03
N THR A 121 -2.56 -26.97 13.01
CA THR A 121 -3.56 -27.58 13.89
C THR A 121 -3.13 -27.23 15.30
N ILE A 122 -3.76 -26.22 15.90
CA ILE A 122 -3.64 -25.97 17.32
C ILE A 122 -4.42 -27.12 17.95
N THR A 123 -3.71 -28.18 18.33
CA THR A 123 -4.26 -29.18 19.22
C THR A 123 -4.52 -28.46 20.54
N VAL A 124 -5.73 -27.93 20.70
CA VAL A 124 -6.20 -27.47 22.01
C VAL A 124 -6.31 -28.73 22.84
N GLY A 125 -5.29 -29.01 23.65
CA GLY A 125 -5.35 -30.08 24.63
C GLY A 125 -6.53 -29.80 25.56
N MET A 126 -7.48 -30.72 25.57
CA MET A 126 -8.48 -30.83 26.64
C MET A 126 -7.81 -31.26 27.93
#